data_AF-A0A7J0B5B3-F1
#
_entry.id   AF-A0A7J0B5B3-F1
#
_cell.length_a   1.000
_cell.length_b   1.000
_cell.length_c   1.000
_cell.angle_alpha   90.00
_cell.angle_beta   90.00
_cell.angle_gamma   90.00
#
_symmetry.space_group_name_H-M   'P 1'
#
loop_
_entity.id
_entity.type
_entity.pdbx_description
1 polymer ?
#
loop_
_entity_poly.entity_id
_entity_poly.type
_entity_poly.pdbx_seq_one_letter_code
_entity_poly.pdbx_strand_id
1 'polypeptide(L)'
;MPGRKLNLDNGDALGQGSVDLFLINLAAPILYAHGAAHGDMEKDEAELELWKKLPAEKNMYVRQWKQSGFDCNDTMNSQALLQLRKQYCNAGRCLECRLCHWLLRSKERNLQRIMQNVFLFLRLNIDKAMFFC
;
A
#
# COMPACT_ATOMS: atom_id res chain seq x y z
N MET A 1 -30.55 24.64 -11.46
CA MET A 1 -30.19 23.25 -11.78
C MET A 1 -31.17 22.32 -11.08
N PRO A 2 -31.86 21.39 -11.76
CA PRO A 2 -32.85 20.54 -11.11
C PRO A 2 -32.16 19.44 -10.29
N GLY A 3 -32.63 19.26 -9.05
CA GLY A 3 -32.09 18.34 -8.06
C GLY A 3 -32.33 16.87 -8.41
N ARG A 4 -31.29 16.06 -8.20
CA ARG A 4 -31.31 14.60 -8.38
C ARG A 4 -32.03 13.98 -7.18
N LYS A 5 -33.17 13.33 -7.40
CA LYS A 5 -33.86 12.53 -6.37
C LYS A 5 -32.99 11.30 -6.07
N LEU A 6 -32.52 11.17 -4.83
CA LEU A 6 -31.89 9.94 -4.33
C LEU A 6 -33.02 8.95 -4.02
N ASN A 7 -33.02 7.82 -4.71
CA ASN A 7 -33.94 6.72 -4.46
C ASN A 7 -33.33 5.84 -3.36
N LEU A 8 -33.99 5.79 -2.19
CA LEU A 8 -33.53 5.05 -1.01
C LEU A 8 -34.34 3.75 -0.92
N ASP A 9 -34.04 2.82 -1.82
CA ASP A 9 -34.70 1.52 -1.85
C ASP A 9 -33.69 0.40 -1.57
N ASN A 10 -33.87 -0.23 -0.40
CA ASN A 10 -33.06 -1.28 0.27
C ASN A 10 -31.87 -0.74 1.06
N GLY A 11 -31.88 -0.97 2.39
CA GLY A 11 -30.85 -0.46 3.30
C GLY A 11 -29.44 -0.61 2.72
N ASP A 12 -28.84 0.53 2.36
CA ASP A 12 -27.65 0.63 1.52
C ASP A 12 -26.44 -0.01 2.20
N ALA A 13 -26.34 -1.33 2.13
CA ALA A 13 -25.14 -2.05 2.52
C ALA A 13 -24.01 -1.60 1.59
N LEU A 14 -22.90 -1.15 2.16
CA LEU A 14 -21.72 -0.76 1.39
C LEU A 14 -21.28 -1.95 0.52
N GLY A 15 -21.10 -1.71 -0.77
CA GLY A 15 -20.52 -2.72 -1.67
C GLY A 15 -19.11 -3.09 -1.21
N GLN A 16 -18.71 -4.37 -1.38
CA GLN A 16 -17.42 -4.88 -0.91
C GLN A 16 -16.23 -4.01 -1.33
N GLY A 17 -16.24 -3.46 -2.55
CA GLY A 17 -15.17 -2.57 -3.01
C GLY A 17 -15.06 -1.26 -2.24
N SER A 18 -16.17 -0.71 -1.75
CA SER A 18 -16.18 0.47 -0.88
C SER A 18 -15.64 0.12 0.50
N VAL A 19 -16.03 -1.05 1.04
CA VAL A 19 -15.50 -1.57 2.31
C VAL A 19 -13.99 -1.76 2.21
N ASP A 20 -13.50 -2.42 1.16
CA ASP A 20 -12.07 -2.62 0.92
C ASP A 20 -11.34 -1.27 0.84
N LEU A 21 -11.91 -0.27 0.14
CA LEU A 21 -11.31 1.05 0.03
C LEU A 21 -11.18 1.76 1.38
N PHE A 22 -12.21 1.67 2.24
CA PHE A 22 -12.16 2.21 3.60
C PHE A 22 -11.16 1.45 4.47
N LEU A 23 -11.12 0.12 4.38
CA LEU A 23 -10.16 -0.68 5.12
C LEU A 23 -8.73 -0.30 4.76
N ILE A 24 -8.45 -0.14 3.46
CA ILE A 24 -7.11 0.17 2.92
C ILE A 24 -6.68 1.61 3.22
N ASN A 25 -7.56 2.60 2.98
CA ASN A 25 -7.17 4.02 3.02
C ASN A 25 -7.46 4.71 4.35
N LEU A 26 -8.33 4.14 5.19
CA LEU A 26 -8.76 4.77 6.43
C LEU A 26 -8.41 3.92 7.64
N ALA A 27 -8.91 2.69 7.72
CA ALA A 27 -8.73 1.87 8.92
C ALA A 27 -7.27 1.47 9.12
N ALA A 28 -6.62 0.98 8.06
CA ALA A 28 -5.23 0.59 8.04
C ALA A 28 -4.29 1.72 8.54
N PRO A 29 -4.28 2.94 7.96
CA PRO A 29 -3.43 4.03 8.46
C PRO A 29 -3.65 4.41 9.92
N ILE A 30 -4.91 4.36 10.40
CA ILE A 30 -5.26 4.71 11.78
C ILE A 30 -4.74 3.66 12.77
N LEU A 31 -4.89 2.37 12.45
CA LEU A 31 -4.48 1.27 13.31
C LEU A 31 -2.96 1.28 13.52
N TYR A 32 -2.20 1.48 12.44
CA TYR A 32 -0.76 1.61 12.53
C TYR A 32 -0.32 2.84 13.32
N ALA A 33 -0.90 4.00 13.05
CA ALA A 33 -0.57 5.22 13.79
C ALA A 33 -0.81 5.04 15.30
N HIS A 34 -1.88 4.31 15.66
CA HIS A 34 -2.16 3.95 17.03
C HIS A 34 -1.10 2.98 17.61
N GLY A 35 -0.73 1.91 16.89
CA GLY A 35 0.31 0.95 17.30
C GLY A 35 1.66 1.62 17.54
N ALA A 36 2.11 2.42 16.56
CA ALA A 36 3.36 3.17 16.62
C ALA A 36 3.40 4.17 17.78
N ALA A 37 2.28 4.85 18.08
CA ALA A 37 2.21 5.80 19.19
C ALA A 37 2.29 5.15 20.58
N HIS A 38 1.89 3.88 20.71
CA HIS A 38 1.84 3.17 21.99
C HIS A 38 2.97 2.15 22.18
N GLY A 39 3.86 1.98 21.18
CA GLY A 39 5.02 1.09 21.26
C GLY A 39 4.65 -0.39 21.35
N ASP A 40 3.47 -0.76 20.84
CA ASP A 40 2.90 -2.09 21.00
C ASP A 40 3.23 -2.99 19.81
N MET A 41 4.44 -3.57 19.81
CA MET A 41 4.95 -4.39 18.71
C MET A 41 4.07 -5.61 18.37
N GLU A 42 3.28 -6.13 19.32
CA GLU A 42 2.36 -7.23 19.06
C GLU A 42 1.20 -6.81 18.15
N LYS A 43 0.76 -5.54 18.26
CA LYS A 43 -0.28 -4.97 17.39
C LYS A 43 0.22 -4.74 15.97
N ASP A 44 1.49 -4.36 15.81
CA ASP A 44 2.11 -4.17 14.49
C ASP A 44 2.13 -5.49 13.68
N GLU A 45 2.40 -6.63 14.32
CA GLU A 45 2.37 -7.93 13.64
C GLU A 45 0.96 -8.37 13.27
N ALA A 46 -0.01 -8.21 14.17
CA ALA A 46 -1.41 -8.52 13.89
C ALA A 46 -1.96 -7.67 12.73
N GLU A 47 -1.56 -6.40 12.68
CA GLU A 47 -1.91 -5.49 11.60
C GLU A 47 -1.28 -5.89 10.27
N LEU A 48 0.02 -6.21 10.25
CA LEU A 48 0.68 -6.69 9.04
C LEU A 48 0.00 -7.95 8.48
N GLU A 49 -0.43 -8.87 9.34
CA GLU A 49 -1.19 -10.05 8.94
C GLU A 49 -2.59 -9.72 8.41
N LEU A 50 -3.25 -8.68 8.94
CA LEU A 50 -4.50 -8.18 8.38
C LEU A 50 -4.28 -7.61 6.97
N TRP A 51 -3.25 -6.78 6.78
CA TRP A 51 -2.97 -6.13 5.50
C TRP A 51 -2.56 -7.12 4.40
N LYS A 52 -1.90 -8.23 4.76
CA LYS A 52 -1.60 -9.32 3.82
C LYS A 52 -2.86 -10.07 3.35
N LYS A 53 -3.93 -10.08 4.15
CA LYS A 53 -5.19 -10.75 3.83
C LYS A 53 -6.12 -9.88 2.98
N LEU A 54 -5.95 -8.56 3.01
CA LEU A 54 -6.75 -7.63 2.24
C LEU A 54 -6.26 -7.55 0.78
N PRO A 55 -7.18 -7.40 -0.20
CA PRO A 55 -6.79 -7.30 -1.60
C PRO A 55 -5.96 -6.05 -1.88
N ALA A 56 -5.13 -6.08 -2.91
CA ALA A 56 -4.42 -4.89 -3.36
C ALA A 56 -5.36 -3.74 -3.76
N GLU A 57 -4.93 -2.50 -3.53
CA GLU A 57 -5.67 -1.32 -3.95
C GLU A 57 -5.88 -1.32 -5.48
N LYS A 58 -7.11 -1.03 -5.91
CA LYS A 58 -7.49 -1.04 -7.32
C LYS A 58 -7.21 0.31 -7.98
N ASN A 59 -5.94 0.57 -8.34
CA ASN A 59 -5.58 1.78 -9.08
C ASN A 59 -4.67 1.49 -10.31
N MET A 60 -4.43 2.52 -11.13
CA MET A 60 -3.64 2.36 -12.36
C MET A 60 -2.17 2.03 -12.10
N TYR A 61 -1.61 2.49 -10.99
CA TYR A 61 -0.20 2.29 -10.66
C TYR A 61 0.06 0.87 -10.16
N VAL A 62 -0.85 0.31 -9.37
CA VAL A 62 -0.83 -1.10 -8.98
C VAL A 62 -0.88 -1.99 -10.23
N ARG A 63 -1.71 -1.64 -11.22
CA ARG A 63 -1.72 -2.36 -12.52
C ARG A 63 -0.38 -2.26 -13.25
N GLN A 64 0.24 -1.08 -13.30
CA GLN A 64 1.56 -0.89 -13.93
C GLN A 64 2.65 -1.71 -13.22
N TRP A 65 2.64 -1.75 -11.89
CA TRP A 65 3.58 -2.56 -11.11
C TRP A 65 3.43 -4.05 -11.42
N LYS A 66 2.19 -4.56 -11.45
CA LYS A 66 1.91 -5.96 -11.84
C LYS A 66 2.39 -6.27 -13.26
N GLN A 67 2.11 -5.40 -14.22
CA GLN A 67 2.59 -5.54 -15.61
C GLN A 67 4.12 -5.55 -15.70
N SER A 68 4.79 -4.87 -14.78
CA SER A 68 6.25 -4.85 -14.70
C SER A 68 6.83 -6.10 -14.00
N GLY A 69 5.98 -7.06 -13.60
CA GLY A 69 6.39 -8.32 -12.97
C GLY A 69 6.51 -8.27 -11.45
N PHE A 70 6.02 -7.21 -10.80
CA PHE A 70 5.97 -7.14 -9.33
C PHE A 70 4.74 -7.88 -8.78
N ASP A 71 4.94 -8.62 -7.69
CA ASP A 71 3.85 -9.27 -6.97
C ASP A 71 3.16 -8.26 -6.04
N CYS A 72 1.97 -7.82 -6.44
CA CYS A 72 1.26 -6.73 -5.79
C CYS A 72 -0.20 -7.14 -5.54
N ASN A 73 -0.38 -8.30 -4.91
CA ASN A 73 -1.69 -8.94 -4.77
C ASN A 73 -2.45 -8.57 -3.50
N ASP A 74 -1.74 -8.07 -2.49
CA ASP A 74 -2.31 -7.64 -1.21
C ASP A 74 -2.16 -6.13 -0.97
N THR A 75 -2.89 -5.62 0.03
CA THR A 75 -2.84 -4.21 0.45
C THR A 75 -1.43 -3.82 0.86
N MET A 76 -0.75 -4.68 1.59
CA MET A 76 0.59 -4.44 2.10
C MET A 76 1.59 -4.09 0.99
N ASN A 77 1.68 -4.92 -0.04
CA ASN A 77 2.57 -4.74 -1.19
C ASN A 77 2.14 -3.56 -2.09
N SER A 78 0.83 -3.37 -2.27
CA SER A 78 0.32 -2.24 -3.08
C SER A 78 0.61 -0.89 -2.42
N GLN A 79 0.36 -0.74 -1.12
CA GLN A 79 0.66 0.48 -0.39
C GLN A 79 2.16 0.77 -0.35
N ALA A 80 2.99 -0.26 -0.11
CA ALA A 80 4.45 -0.17 -0.16
C ALA A 80 4.97 0.43 -1.48
N LEU A 81 4.48 -0.09 -2.61
CA LEU A 81 4.92 0.35 -3.94
C LEU A 81 4.36 1.74 -4.32
N LEU A 82 3.14 2.07 -3.88
CA LEU A 82 2.56 3.40 -4.09
C LEU A 82 3.35 4.47 -3.34
N GLN A 83 3.75 4.19 -2.09
CA GLN A 83 4.57 5.10 -1.30
C GLN A 83 5.98 5.26 -1.87
N LEU A 84 6.62 4.16 -2.28
CA LEU A 84 7.90 4.22 -2.98
C LEU A 84 7.81 5.11 -4.23
N ARG A 85 6.75 4.94 -5.03
CA ARG A 85 6.51 5.77 -6.21
C ARG A 85 6.34 7.24 -5.82
N LYS A 86 5.53 7.55 -4.80
CA LYS A 86 5.29 8.92 -4.33
C LYS A 86 6.56 9.60 -3.87
N GLN A 87 7.37 8.92 -3.05
CA GLN A 87 8.58 9.48 -2.42
C GLN A 87 9.77 9.60 -3.36
N TYR A 88 9.91 8.68 -4.32
CA TYR A 88 11.09 8.60 -5.18
C TYR A 88 10.78 8.81 -6.65
N CYS A 89 9.92 7.98 -7.24
CA CYS A 89 9.69 7.99 -8.70
C CYS A 89 9.07 9.33 -9.16
N ASN A 90 8.02 9.79 -8.49
CA ASN A 90 7.36 11.04 -8.82
C ASN A 90 8.25 12.26 -8.53
N ALA A 91 9.14 12.16 -7.54
CA ALA A 91 10.09 13.20 -7.17
C ALA A 91 11.37 13.18 -8.04
N GLY A 92 11.52 12.24 -8.98
CA GLY A 92 12.75 12.09 -9.77
C GLY A 92 13.97 11.58 -8.99
N ARG A 93 13.79 11.13 -7.75
CA ARG A 93 14.87 10.68 -6.83
C ARG A 93 15.20 9.21 -6.98
N CYS A 94 15.09 8.66 -8.19
CA CYS A 94 15.33 7.24 -8.45
C CYS A 94 16.74 6.80 -8.03
N LEU A 95 17.76 7.65 -8.21
CA LEU A 95 19.14 7.35 -7.81
C LEU A 95 19.36 7.29 -6.30
N GLU A 96 18.38 7.71 -5.49
CA GLU A 96 18.39 7.55 -4.03
C GLU A 96 17.51 6.37 -3.58
N CYS A 97 16.75 5.79 -4.51
CA CYS A 97 15.82 4.71 -4.24
C CYS A 97 16.58 3.38 -4.16
N ARG A 98 16.49 2.69 -3.02
CA ARG A 98 17.12 1.38 -2.82
C ARG A 98 16.65 0.33 -3.84
N LEU A 99 15.38 0.37 -4.23
CA LEU A 99 14.85 -0.49 -5.30
C LEU A 99 15.57 -0.23 -6.62
N CYS A 100 15.76 1.05 -6.99
CA CYS A 100 16.48 1.41 -8.21
C CYS A 100 17.95 0.97 -8.14
N HIS A 101 18.64 1.19 -7.03
CA HIS A 101 20.01 0.68 -6.84
C HIS A 101 20.09 -0.83 -7.01
N TRP A 102 19.12 -1.58 -6.48
CA TRP A 102 19.07 -3.03 -6.66
C TRP A 102 18.88 -3.38 -8.13
N LEU A 103 17.92 -2.74 -8.82
CA LEU A 103 17.63 -2.97 -10.24
C LEU A 103 18.84 -2.67 -11.14
N LEU A 104 19.62 -1.63 -10.81
CA LEU A 104 20.83 -1.27 -11.55
C LEU A 104 22.00 -2.25 -11.31
N ARG A 105 22.06 -2.86 -10.13
CA ARG A 105 23.17 -3.75 -9.74
C ARG A 105 22.92 -5.21 -10.08
N SER A 106 21.67 -5.64 -10.12
CA SER A 106 21.33 -7.03 -10.41
C SER A 106 21.41 -7.33 -11.91
N LYS A 107 22.04 -8.46 -12.27
CA LYS A 107 21.84 -9.15 -13.56
C LYS A 107 20.58 -10.05 -13.52
N GLU A 108 19.97 -10.22 -12.35
CA GLU A 108 18.96 -11.22 -12.05
C GLU A 108 17.56 -10.59 -12.11
N ARG A 109 16.77 -10.95 -13.12
CA ARG A 109 15.41 -10.43 -13.33
C ARG A 109 14.35 -11.04 -12.41
N ASN A 110 14.75 -11.74 -11.33
CA ASN A 110 13.79 -12.34 -10.40
C ASN A 110 13.27 -11.27 -9.43
N LEU A 111 12.25 -10.54 -9.88
CA LEU A 111 11.67 -9.41 -9.17
C LEU A 111 11.03 -9.79 -7.82
N GLN A 112 10.60 -11.05 -7.66
CA GLN A 112 9.94 -11.52 -6.43
C GLN A 112 10.89 -11.56 -5.24
N ARG A 113 12.16 -11.93 -5.43
CA ARG A 113 13.19 -11.89 -4.36
C ARG A 113 13.55 -10.46 -3.94
N ILE A 114 13.31 -9.47 -4.80
CA ILE A 114 13.55 -8.06 -4.50
C ILE A 114 12.53 -7.56 -3.49
N MET A 115 11.25 -7.89 -3.72
CA MET A 115 10.15 -7.39 -2.90
C MET A 115 10.27 -7.83 -1.44
N GLN A 116 10.73 -9.06 -1.17
CA GLN A 116 11.00 -9.54 0.19
C GLN A 116 12.03 -8.66 0.95
N ASN A 117 12.97 -8.02 0.24
CA ASN A 117 14.02 -7.17 0.84
C ASN A 117 13.63 -5.68 0.86
N VAL A 118 12.81 -5.21 -0.08
CA VAL A 118 12.20 -3.88 -0.05
C VAL A 118 11.27 -3.75 1.16
N PHE A 119 10.66 -4.85 1.57
CA PHE A 119 9.78 -4.92 2.73
C PHE A 119 10.45 -4.54 4.05
N LEU A 120 11.66 -5.05 4.30
CA LEU A 120 12.46 -4.71 5.49
C LEU A 120 12.86 -3.22 5.50
N PHE A 121 13.12 -2.65 4.32
CA PHE A 121 13.48 -1.24 4.17
C PHE A 121 12.30 -0.30 4.34
N LEU A 122 11.11 -0.70 3.86
CA LEU A 122 9.89 0.04 4.10
C LEU A 122 9.48 -0.05 5.57
N ARG A 123 9.64 -1.19 6.28
CA ARG A 123 9.41 -1.25 7.74
C ARG A 123 10.17 -0.18 8.53
N LEU A 124 11.36 0.22 8.10
CA LEU A 124 12.17 1.29 8.71
C LEU A 124 11.83 2.72 8.22
N ASN A 125 10.97 2.85 7.21
CA ASN A 125 10.51 4.13 6.66
C ASN A 125 8.98 4.28 6.69
N ILE A 126 8.23 3.24 7.14
CA ILE A 126 6.77 3.24 7.29
C ILE A 126 6.36 4.24 8.39
N ASP A 127 7.25 4.53 9.35
CA ASP A 127 7.10 5.65 10.28
C ASP A 127 6.78 6.99 9.57
N LYS A 128 7.22 7.15 8.30
CA LYS A 128 6.88 8.29 7.45
C LYS A 128 5.86 7.99 6.36
N ALA A 129 5.68 6.71 5.99
CA ALA A 129 4.86 6.32 4.84
C ALA A 129 3.36 6.26 5.15
N MET A 130 2.96 6.04 6.42
CA MET A 130 1.55 6.09 6.82
C MET A 130 1.09 7.45 7.36
N PHE A 131 2.03 8.35 7.66
CA PHE A 131 1.74 9.69 8.19
C PHE A 131 1.27 10.72 7.12
N PHE A 132 1.14 10.31 5.85
CA PHE A 132 0.78 11.20 4.74
C PHE A 132 -0.19 10.55 3.74
N CYS A 133 -1.27 9.97 4.24
CA CYS A 133 -2.56 10.15 3.57
C CYS A 133 -3.06 11.57 3.86
#